data_AF-A0A529TJ69-F1
#
_entry.id   AF-A0A529TJ69-F1
#
_cell.length_a   1.000
_cell.length_b   1.000
_cell.length_c   1.000
_cell.angle_alpha   90.00
_cell.angle_beta   90.00
_cell.angle_gamma   90.00
#
_symmetry.space_group_name_H-M   'P 1'
#
loop_
_entity.id
_entity.type
_entity.pdbx_description
1 polymer ?
#
loop_
_entity_poly.entity_id
_entity_poly.type
_entity_poly.pdbx_seq_one_letter_code
_entity_poly.pdbx_strand_id
1 'polypeptide(L)'
;MDDPAGVAEKKIARRSEHDLYPMLVEFLEFEHNVKGYRIDEKKSSNAYGAGGNKWLFPDVVGMENLTDGLHREVVTAIRESRDRQIRLWSFEVKLLVNRSNARETYFQAVSNSSWANFGYLVAAGIEGSETLKELRILYAMHGIGIIRLDEENPTESEILVPARERPDLEWAMCSRLAVENKDFHQFMTKVRQFFQTGDM
;
A
#
# COMPACT_ATOMS: atom_id res chain seq x y z
N MET A 1 20.23 -42.09 -36.29
CA MET A 1 19.45 -42.26 -35.05
C MET A 1 19.70 -40.99 -34.27
N ASP A 2 18.87 -39.98 -34.53
CA ASP A 2 18.99 -38.68 -33.88
C ASP A 2 18.25 -38.72 -32.54
N ASP A 3 18.97 -38.36 -31.49
CA ASP A 3 18.51 -38.29 -30.11
C ASP A 3 17.78 -36.94 -29.91
N PRO A 4 16.50 -36.88 -29.50
CA PRO A 4 15.84 -35.61 -29.31
C PRO A 4 16.26 -35.02 -27.96
N ALA A 5 16.95 -33.89 -28.02
CA ALA A 5 17.28 -33.06 -26.88
C ALA A 5 16.04 -32.79 -26.02
N GLY A 6 16.07 -33.27 -24.77
CA GLY A 6 15.03 -33.03 -23.78
C GLY A 6 14.87 -31.53 -23.53
N VAL A 7 13.69 -31.01 -23.85
CA VAL A 7 13.28 -29.64 -23.51
C VAL A 7 13.18 -29.58 -21.98
N ALA A 8 14.09 -28.84 -21.36
CA ALA A 8 14.03 -28.57 -19.92
C ALA A 8 12.77 -27.73 -19.62
N GLU A 9 11.80 -28.33 -18.94
CA GLU A 9 10.67 -27.60 -18.37
C GLU A 9 11.19 -26.52 -17.41
N LYS A 10 11.03 -25.24 -17.78
CA LYS A 10 11.19 -24.13 -16.84
C LYS A 10 10.16 -24.32 -15.74
N LYS A 11 10.60 -24.75 -14.54
CA LYS A 11 9.79 -24.62 -13.32
C LYS A 11 9.44 -23.16 -13.14
N ILE A 12 8.19 -22.80 -13.44
CA ILE A 12 7.65 -21.48 -13.11
C ILE A 12 7.64 -21.41 -11.59
N ALA A 13 8.52 -20.58 -11.02
CA ALA A 13 8.51 -20.30 -9.60
C ALA A 13 7.13 -19.72 -9.25
N ARG A 14 6.48 -20.31 -8.24
CA ARG A 14 5.18 -19.85 -7.77
C ARG A 14 5.37 -18.46 -7.14
N ARG A 15 4.96 -17.41 -7.85
CA ARG A 15 4.99 -16.02 -7.34
C ARG A 15 4.07 -15.88 -6.13
N SER A 16 4.48 -15.00 -5.23
CA SER A 16 3.76 -14.59 -4.02
C SER A 16 3.46 -13.09 -4.05
N GLU A 17 2.51 -12.63 -3.24
CA GLU A 17 2.20 -11.20 -3.12
C GLU A 17 3.42 -10.40 -2.64
N HIS A 18 4.28 -11.02 -1.82
CA HIS A 18 5.52 -10.44 -1.31
C HIS A 18 6.51 -10.02 -2.41
N ASP A 19 6.47 -10.69 -3.57
CA ASP A 19 7.32 -10.36 -4.71
C ASP A 19 6.92 -9.01 -5.35
N LEU A 20 5.68 -8.55 -5.14
CA LEU A 20 5.15 -7.29 -5.67
C LEU A 20 5.51 -6.08 -4.80
N TYR A 21 5.87 -6.27 -3.53
CA TYR A 21 6.05 -5.15 -2.61
C TYR A 21 7.22 -4.23 -3.02
N PRO A 22 8.41 -4.73 -3.42
CA PRO A 22 9.50 -3.87 -3.88
C PRO A 22 9.13 -3.10 -5.15
N MET A 23 8.41 -3.74 -6.09
CA MET A 23 7.94 -3.11 -7.33
C MET A 23 6.95 -1.97 -7.04
N LEU A 24 6.03 -2.18 -6.11
CA LEU A 24 5.13 -1.12 -5.64
C LEU A 24 5.91 0.04 -5.01
N VAL A 25 6.91 -0.25 -4.18
CA VAL A 25 7.73 0.80 -3.55
C VAL A 25 8.50 1.60 -4.61
N GLU A 26 9.05 0.94 -5.63
CA GLU A 26 9.73 1.60 -6.75
C GLU A 26 8.79 2.54 -7.52
N PHE A 27 7.59 2.07 -7.87
CA PHE A 27 6.56 2.89 -8.52
C PHE A 27 6.20 4.13 -7.68
N LEU A 28 5.96 3.93 -6.38
CA LEU A 28 5.57 5.00 -5.46
C LEU A 28 6.66 6.07 -5.29
N GLU A 29 7.92 5.65 -5.22
CA GLU A 29 9.05 6.57 -5.12
C GLU A 29 9.23 7.36 -6.42
N PHE A 30 9.17 6.68 -7.57
CA PHE A 30 9.34 7.30 -8.89
C PHE A 30 8.22 8.29 -9.24
N GLU A 31 6.96 7.87 -9.13
CA GLU A 31 5.81 8.64 -9.63
C GLU A 31 5.29 9.67 -8.61
N HIS A 32 5.41 9.37 -7.32
CA HIS A 32 4.76 10.14 -6.26
C HIS A 32 5.70 10.67 -5.17
N ASN A 33 7.00 10.39 -5.25
CA ASN A 33 7.96 10.73 -4.19
C ASN A 33 7.51 10.19 -2.81
N VAL A 34 6.86 9.03 -2.81
CA VAL A 34 6.35 8.36 -1.61
C VAL A 34 7.37 7.32 -1.16
N LYS A 35 7.93 7.51 0.04
CA LYS A 35 8.79 6.48 0.65
C LYS A 35 7.95 5.35 1.20
N GLY A 36 8.07 4.16 0.61
CA GLY A 36 7.32 2.97 1.00
C GLY A 36 8.03 2.08 2.03
N TYR A 37 7.25 1.42 2.88
CA TYR A 37 7.72 0.52 3.94
C TYR A 37 6.82 -0.72 4.04
N ARG A 38 7.42 -1.91 4.01
CA ARG A 38 6.71 -3.18 4.21
C ARG A 38 6.31 -3.34 5.68
N ILE A 39 5.10 -3.83 5.90
CA ILE A 39 4.62 -4.28 7.21
C ILE A 39 4.57 -5.80 7.20
N ASP A 40 5.51 -6.46 7.90
CA ASP A 40 5.53 -7.92 7.95
C ASP A 40 4.48 -8.44 8.94
N GLU A 41 3.46 -9.11 8.42
CA GLU A 41 2.36 -9.70 9.15
C GLU A 41 2.82 -10.69 10.24
N LYS A 42 3.98 -11.33 10.05
CA LYS A 42 4.57 -12.30 11.00
C LYS A 42 5.18 -11.63 12.22
N LYS A 43 5.40 -10.31 12.18
CA LYS A 43 5.86 -9.52 13.33
C LYS A 43 4.71 -8.95 14.15
N SER A 44 3.49 -9.41 13.88
CA SER A 44 2.30 -9.05 14.64
C SER A 44 2.13 -9.95 15.87
N SER A 45 1.54 -9.44 16.95
CA SER A 45 1.03 -10.27 18.04
C SER A 45 -0.09 -11.18 17.51
N ASN A 46 -0.07 -12.44 17.91
CA ASN A 46 -1.14 -13.40 17.59
C ASN A 46 -2.32 -13.29 18.57
N ALA A 47 -2.62 -12.08 19.04
CA ALA A 47 -3.59 -11.85 20.12
C ALA A 47 -5.04 -12.20 19.73
N TYR A 48 -5.37 -12.20 18.43
CA TYR A 48 -6.73 -12.42 17.92
C TYR A 48 -6.95 -13.79 17.26
N GLY A 49 -6.05 -14.75 17.49
CA GLY A 49 -6.16 -16.11 16.94
C GLY A 49 -5.85 -16.22 15.44
N ALA A 50 -6.04 -17.42 14.89
CA ALA A 50 -5.71 -17.71 13.50
C ALA A 50 -6.59 -16.90 12.53
N GLY A 51 -5.96 -16.10 11.67
CA GLY A 51 -6.65 -15.28 10.66
C GLY A 51 -7.07 -13.89 11.11
N GLY A 52 -6.93 -13.53 12.41
CA GLY A 52 -7.25 -12.18 12.90
C GLY A 52 -6.39 -11.09 12.26
N ASN A 53 -5.13 -11.39 11.97
CA ASN A 53 -4.19 -10.43 11.38
C ASN A 53 -4.51 -10.08 9.91
N LYS A 54 -5.26 -10.95 9.21
CA LYS A 54 -5.67 -10.71 7.80
C LYS A 54 -6.47 -9.41 7.63
N TRP A 55 -7.24 -9.05 8.65
CA TRP A 55 -8.17 -7.91 8.64
C TRP A 55 -7.67 -6.71 9.45
N LEU A 56 -6.39 -6.71 9.81
CA LEU A 56 -5.82 -5.68 10.65
C LEU A 56 -4.71 -4.90 9.96
N PHE A 57 -3.77 -5.56 9.29
CA PHE A 57 -2.56 -4.90 8.81
C PHE A 57 -2.56 -4.68 7.30
N PRO A 58 -2.13 -3.51 6.82
CA PRO A 58 -1.77 -3.35 5.42
C PRO A 58 -0.47 -4.11 5.10
N ASP A 59 -0.21 -4.36 3.82
CA ASP A 59 1.03 -5.00 3.35
C ASP A 59 2.18 -3.99 3.27
N VAL A 60 1.89 -2.79 2.76
CA VAL A 60 2.83 -1.69 2.56
C VAL A 60 2.19 -0.39 3.04
N VAL A 61 2.99 0.48 3.64
CA VAL A 61 2.62 1.84 4.02
C VAL A 61 3.59 2.85 3.43
N GLY A 62 3.15 4.09 3.21
CA GLY A 62 3.97 5.11 2.56
C GLY A 62 3.89 6.47 3.25
N MET A 63 4.96 7.25 3.11
CA MET A 63 5.05 8.65 3.55
C MET A 63 5.37 9.55 2.36
N GLU A 64 4.51 10.55 2.14
CA GLU A 64 4.70 11.63 1.18
C GLU A 64 5.09 12.90 1.93
N ASN A 65 6.22 13.53 1.59
CA ASN A 65 6.62 14.80 2.17
C ASN A 65 6.06 15.96 1.35
N LEU A 66 5.08 16.68 1.89
CA LEU A 66 4.45 17.83 1.23
C LEU A 66 5.31 19.09 1.23
N THR A 67 6.40 19.08 1.99
CA THR A 67 7.33 20.21 2.11
C THR A 67 8.60 20.03 1.28
N ASP A 68 8.71 18.92 0.55
CA ASP A 68 9.87 18.65 -0.29
C ASP A 68 10.02 19.70 -1.40
N GLY A 69 11.25 20.13 -1.66
CA GLY A 69 11.57 21.19 -2.61
C GLY A 69 11.14 22.61 -2.22
N LEU A 70 10.46 22.82 -1.09
CA LEU A 70 10.04 24.16 -0.65
C LEU A 70 11.20 24.94 0.00
N HIS A 71 11.10 26.27 -0.04
CA HIS A 71 12.06 27.16 0.63
C HIS A 71 12.00 27.00 2.16
N ARG A 72 13.15 27.01 2.82
CA ARG A 72 13.28 26.74 4.27
C ARG A 72 12.34 27.57 5.15
N GLU A 73 12.23 28.87 4.91
CA GLU A 73 11.35 29.75 5.70
C GLU A 73 9.86 29.41 5.53
N VAL A 74 9.45 28.88 4.37
CA VAL A 74 8.08 28.39 4.14
C VAL A 74 7.86 27.09 4.92
N VAL A 75 8.82 26.17 4.89
CA VAL A 75 8.77 24.93 5.69
C VAL A 75 8.65 25.24 7.19
N THR A 76 9.42 26.22 7.69
CA THR A 76 9.32 26.70 9.07
C THR A 76 7.91 27.23 9.37
N ALA A 77 7.35 28.07 8.50
CA ALA A 77 5.99 28.61 8.68
C ALA A 77 4.91 27.51 8.69
N ILE A 78 5.00 26.51 7.81
CA ILE A 78 4.10 25.34 7.80
C ILE A 78 4.21 24.58 9.13
N ARG A 79 5.43 24.34 9.60
CA ARG A 79 5.69 23.63 10.86
C ARG A 79 5.12 24.38 12.06
N GLU A 80 5.35 25.69 12.15
CA GLU A 80 4.89 26.54 13.26
C GLU A 80 3.37 26.73 13.27
N SER A 81 2.76 26.85 12.08
CA SER A 81 1.29 26.90 11.93
C SER A 81 0.61 25.55 12.16
N ARG A 82 1.39 24.46 12.27
CA ARG A 82 0.92 23.07 12.38
C ARG A 82 0.06 22.63 11.19
N ASP A 83 0.31 23.22 10.03
CA ASP A 83 -0.32 22.79 8.80
C ASP A 83 0.25 21.43 8.36
N ARG A 84 -0.44 20.76 7.46
CA ARG A 84 -0.11 19.38 7.07
C ARG A 84 1.25 19.33 6.36
N GLN A 85 2.18 18.56 6.91
CA GLN A 85 3.52 18.38 6.33
C GLN A 85 3.68 17.05 5.58
N ILE A 86 2.83 16.05 5.86
CA ILE A 86 2.89 14.74 5.21
C ILE A 86 1.51 14.24 4.83
N ARG A 87 1.47 13.32 3.86
CA ARG A 87 0.35 12.38 3.69
C ARG A 87 0.84 10.96 3.92
N LEU A 88 -0.01 10.15 4.54
CA LEU A 88 0.23 8.73 4.75
C LEU A 88 -0.58 7.91 3.75
N TRP A 89 0.07 6.88 3.22
CA TRP A 89 -0.47 5.96 2.24
C TRP A 89 -0.50 4.55 2.83
N SER A 90 -1.49 3.74 2.44
CA SER A 90 -1.65 2.36 2.91
C SER A 90 -2.14 1.48 1.78
N PHE A 91 -1.53 0.31 1.61
CA PHE A 91 -1.73 -0.55 0.45
C PHE A 91 -2.01 -1.99 0.89
N GLU A 92 -3.03 -2.57 0.26
CA GLU A 92 -3.30 -4.01 0.27
C GLU A 92 -2.97 -4.55 -1.13
N VAL A 93 -2.13 -5.57 -1.22
CA VAL A 93 -1.54 -6.04 -2.47
C VAL A 93 -2.06 -7.44 -2.79
N LYS A 94 -2.40 -7.69 -4.04
CA LYS A 94 -2.91 -8.97 -4.54
C LYS A 94 -2.22 -9.36 -5.85
N LEU A 95 -2.02 -10.65 -6.07
CA LEU A 95 -1.53 -11.13 -7.39
C LEU A 95 -2.61 -10.96 -8.46
N LEU A 96 -3.84 -11.38 -8.14
CA LEU A 96 -4.95 -11.39 -9.09
C LEU A 96 -6.26 -10.98 -8.41
N VAL A 97 -6.96 -10.04 -9.04
CA VAL A 97 -8.33 -9.68 -8.70
C VAL A 97 -9.25 -10.04 -9.86
N ASN A 98 -10.27 -10.84 -9.58
CA ASN A 98 -11.28 -11.28 -10.54
C ASN A 98 -12.67 -11.29 -9.89
N ARG A 99 -13.69 -11.67 -10.66
CA ARG A 99 -15.08 -11.65 -10.20
C ARG A 99 -15.34 -12.44 -8.91
N SER A 100 -14.57 -13.50 -8.65
CA SER A 100 -14.77 -14.35 -7.47
C SER A 100 -14.25 -13.73 -6.16
N ASN A 101 -13.22 -12.86 -6.24
CA ASN A 101 -12.57 -12.32 -5.05
C ASN A 101 -12.64 -10.78 -4.94
N ALA A 102 -13.13 -10.06 -5.96
CA ALA A 102 -13.14 -8.59 -6.01
C ALA A 102 -13.69 -7.92 -4.76
N ARG A 103 -14.81 -8.43 -4.22
CA ARG A 103 -15.39 -7.88 -2.98
C ARG A 103 -14.53 -8.16 -1.77
N GLU A 104 -14.08 -9.39 -1.60
CA GLU A 104 -13.28 -9.78 -0.44
C GLU A 104 -11.99 -8.98 -0.38
N THR A 105 -11.25 -8.91 -1.48
CA THR A 105 -9.97 -8.17 -1.55
C THR A 105 -10.17 -6.67 -1.38
N TYR A 106 -11.24 -6.12 -1.94
CA TYR A 106 -11.57 -4.72 -1.75
C TYR A 106 -11.91 -4.41 -0.28
N PHE A 107 -12.76 -5.23 0.37
CA PHE A 107 -13.08 -5.02 1.78
C PHE A 107 -11.91 -5.27 2.71
N GLN A 108 -10.98 -6.14 2.33
CA GLN A 108 -9.71 -6.28 3.02
C GLN A 108 -8.92 -4.97 2.97
N ALA A 109 -8.78 -4.35 1.79
CA ALA A 109 -8.15 -3.04 1.64
C ALA A 109 -8.89 -1.94 2.42
N VAL A 110 -10.23 -1.96 2.45
CA VAL A 110 -11.01 -1.03 3.29
C VAL A 110 -10.66 -1.21 4.76
N SER A 111 -10.67 -2.44 5.27
CA SER A 111 -10.36 -2.72 6.68
C SER A 111 -8.95 -2.30 7.07
N ASN A 112 -7.97 -2.61 6.20
CA ASN A 112 -6.55 -2.49 6.51
C ASN A 112 -5.98 -1.10 6.23
N SER A 113 -6.64 -0.30 5.38
CA SER A 113 -6.07 0.97 4.86
C SER A 113 -6.93 2.21 5.08
N SER A 114 -8.15 2.10 5.63
CA SER A 114 -9.02 3.28 5.86
C SER A 114 -8.52 4.26 6.94
N TRP A 115 -7.44 3.94 7.64
CA TRP A 115 -6.81 4.81 8.63
C TRP A 115 -5.92 5.91 8.03
N ALA A 116 -5.45 5.72 6.79
CA ALA A 116 -4.49 6.59 6.11
C ALA A 116 -5.18 7.68 5.27
N ASN A 117 -4.43 8.68 4.78
CA ASN A 117 -4.95 9.69 3.85
C ASN A 117 -5.36 9.05 2.51
N PHE A 118 -4.56 8.09 2.04
CA PHE A 118 -4.86 7.31 0.85
C PHE A 118 -4.76 5.82 1.13
N GLY A 119 -5.85 5.10 0.83
CA GLY A 119 -5.89 3.64 0.85
C GLY A 119 -6.03 3.10 -0.56
N TYR A 120 -5.22 2.11 -0.91
CA TYR A 120 -5.24 1.47 -2.23
C TYR A 120 -5.34 -0.06 -2.14
N LEU A 121 -6.11 -0.64 -3.05
CA LEU A 121 -5.98 -2.03 -3.47
C LEU A 121 -5.06 -2.06 -4.70
N VAL A 122 -3.97 -2.81 -4.60
CA VAL A 122 -2.97 -2.98 -5.65
C VAL A 122 -3.07 -4.39 -6.20
N ALA A 123 -3.07 -4.54 -7.53
CA ALA A 123 -3.06 -5.86 -8.14
C ALA A 123 -2.15 -5.93 -9.37
N ALA A 124 -1.42 -7.04 -9.54
CA ALA A 124 -0.69 -7.31 -10.78
C ALA A 124 -1.65 -7.65 -11.93
N GLY A 125 -2.63 -8.52 -11.66
CA GLY A 125 -3.70 -8.87 -12.60
C GLY A 125 -5.08 -8.39 -12.16
N ILE A 126 -5.84 -7.77 -13.07
CA ILE A 126 -7.27 -7.50 -12.89
C ILE A 126 -8.03 -8.07 -14.09
N GLU A 127 -8.80 -9.13 -13.87
CA GLU A 127 -9.46 -9.89 -14.94
C GLU A 127 -10.91 -9.46 -15.18
N GLY A 128 -11.21 -9.08 -16.43
CA GLY A 128 -12.57 -8.87 -16.91
C GLY A 128 -13.15 -7.50 -16.59
N SER A 129 -13.91 -6.95 -17.55
CA SER A 129 -14.54 -5.63 -17.45
C SER A 129 -15.53 -5.52 -16.28
N GLU A 130 -16.26 -6.60 -15.98
CA GLU A 130 -17.22 -6.63 -14.87
C GLU A 130 -16.52 -6.55 -13.50
N THR A 131 -15.30 -7.09 -13.36
CA THR A 131 -14.50 -6.94 -12.13
C THR A 131 -14.15 -5.48 -11.90
N LEU A 132 -13.62 -4.80 -12.93
CA LEU A 132 -13.27 -3.37 -12.82
C LEU A 132 -14.51 -2.50 -12.56
N LYS A 133 -15.66 -2.85 -13.16
CA LYS A 133 -16.94 -2.17 -12.89
C LYS A 133 -17.39 -2.32 -11.44
N GLU A 134 -17.31 -3.53 -10.87
CA GLU A 134 -17.60 -3.77 -9.45
C GLU A 134 -16.65 -2.97 -8.54
N LEU A 135 -15.33 -2.98 -8.83
CA LEU A 135 -14.34 -2.20 -8.07
C LEU A 135 -14.64 -0.69 -8.11
N ARG A 136 -15.12 -0.16 -9.25
CA ARG A 136 -15.54 1.25 -9.35
C ARG A 136 -16.80 1.56 -8.53
N ILE A 137 -17.74 0.63 -8.43
CA ILE A 137 -18.91 0.76 -7.56
C ILE A 137 -18.47 0.78 -6.09
N LEU A 138 -17.59 -0.14 -5.69
CA LEU A 138 -17.04 -0.21 -4.33
C LEU A 138 -16.24 1.06 -3.98
N TYR A 139 -15.44 1.57 -4.92
CA TYR A 139 -14.77 2.87 -4.82
C TYR A 139 -15.73 4.02 -4.52
N ALA A 140 -16.85 4.12 -5.24
CA ALA A 140 -17.80 5.20 -5.02
C ALA A 140 -18.30 5.23 -3.56
N MET A 141 -18.46 4.05 -2.94
CA MET A 141 -18.96 3.89 -1.58
C MET A 141 -17.87 4.08 -0.50
N HIS A 142 -16.65 3.58 -0.73
CA HIS A 142 -15.63 3.46 0.33
C HIS A 142 -14.35 4.26 0.10
N GLY A 143 -14.08 4.67 -1.15
CA GLY A 143 -12.98 5.56 -1.49
C GLY A 143 -11.59 4.92 -1.59
N ILE A 144 -11.45 3.60 -1.46
CA ILE A 144 -10.17 2.90 -1.70
C ILE A 144 -9.88 2.90 -3.19
N GLY A 145 -8.73 3.47 -3.58
CA GLY A 145 -8.26 3.54 -4.95
C GLY A 145 -7.76 2.19 -5.46
N ILE A 146 -7.51 2.12 -6.77
CA ILE A 146 -7.07 0.90 -7.46
C ILE A 146 -5.79 1.21 -8.23
N ILE A 147 -4.74 0.44 -7.98
CA ILE A 147 -3.49 0.44 -8.75
C ILE A 147 -3.35 -0.89 -9.46
N ARG A 148 -3.00 -0.84 -10.74
CA ARG A 148 -2.50 -2.01 -11.48
C ARG A 148 -0.99 -1.92 -11.57
N LEU A 149 -0.32 -2.90 -10.99
CA LEU A 149 1.13 -2.99 -10.99
C LEU A 149 1.60 -3.67 -12.28
N ASP A 150 2.57 -3.06 -12.97
CA ASP A 150 3.27 -3.70 -14.06
C ASP A 150 4.48 -4.47 -13.50
N GLU A 151 4.44 -5.80 -13.65
CA GLU A 151 5.47 -6.68 -13.08
C GLU A 151 6.77 -6.71 -13.89
N GLU A 152 6.74 -6.23 -15.14
CA GLU A 152 7.92 -6.16 -16.00
C GLU A 152 8.60 -4.80 -15.87
N ASN A 153 7.81 -3.72 -15.81
CA ASN A 153 8.28 -2.35 -15.68
C ASN A 153 7.51 -1.63 -14.56
N PRO A 154 7.93 -1.76 -13.27
CA PRO A 154 7.19 -1.21 -12.14
C PRO A 154 6.87 0.29 -12.26
N THR A 155 7.74 1.09 -12.86
CA THR A 155 7.53 2.52 -13.11
C THR A 155 6.43 2.82 -14.13
N GLU A 156 6.02 1.85 -14.95
CA GLU A 156 4.90 1.95 -15.89
C GLU A 156 3.56 1.47 -15.29
N SER A 157 3.53 1.18 -13.99
CA SER A 157 2.30 0.86 -13.25
C SER A 157 1.28 2.01 -13.32
N GLU A 158 0.00 1.69 -13.16
CA GLU A 158 -1.10 2.62 -13.43
C GLU A 158 -2.06 2.77 -12.24
N ILE A 159 -2.37 4.01 -11.86
CA ILE A 159 -3.53 4.33 -11.02
C ILE A 159 -4.79 4.27 -11.88
N LEU A 160 -5.51 3.14 -11.84
CA LEU A 160 -6.77 2.95 -12.55
C LEU A 160 -7.92 3.77 -11.94
N VAL A 161 -7.87 3.96 -10.62
CA VAL A 161 -8.82 4.75 -9.84
C VAL A 161 -8.06 5.46 -8.72
N PRO A 162 -7.96 6.80 -8.72
CA PRO A 162 -7.30 7.54 -7.65
C PRO A 162 -8.09 7.41 -6.35
N ALA A 163 -7.41 7.08 -5.26
CA ALA A 163 -8.04 6.98 -3.94
C ALA A 163 -8.64 8.32 -3.52
N ARG A 164 -9.76 8.27 -2.79
CA ARG A 164 -10.34 9.47 -2.21
C ARG A 164 -9.50 9.89 -1.00
N GLU A 165 -8.92 11.09 -1.05
CA GLU A 165 -8.15 11.62 0.07
C GLU A 165 -9.03 11.76 1.31
N ARG A 166 -8.57 11.19 2.43
CA ARG A 166 -9.15 11.41 3.75
C ARG A 166 -8.37 12.54 4.43
N PRO A 167 -9.06 13.57 4.98
CA PRO A 167 -8.37 14.69 5.60
C PRO A 167 -7.66 14.29 6.89
N ASP A 168 -8.27 13.37 7.65
CA ASP A 168 -7.80 12.98 8.96
C ASP A 168 -7.32 11.54 8.96
N LEU A 169 -6.26 11.29 9.73
CA LEU A 169 -5.78 9.96 10.05
C LEU A 169 -6.63 9.38 11.18
N GLU A 170 -6.96 8.09 11.10
CA GLU A 170 -7.67 7.40 12.18
C GLU A 170 -6.67 6.96 13.27
N TRP A 171 -6.34 7.89 14.17
CA TRP A 171 -5.30 7.70 15.18
C TRP A 171 -5.55 6.52 16.12
N ALA A 172 -6.81 6.20 16.42
CA ALA A 172 -7.13 5.03 17.24
C ALA A 172 -6.69 3.73 16.53
N MET A 173 -6.88 3.65 15.21
CA MET A 173 -6.38 2.53 14.41
C MET A 173 -4.86 2.53 14.34
N CYS A 174 -4.21 3.68 14.10
CA CYS A 174 -2.74 3.75 14.13
C CYS A 174 -2.16 3.26 15.46
N SER A 175 -2.77 3.66 16.58
CA SER A 175 -2.34 3.24 17.92
C SER A 175 -2.47 1.73 18.09
N ARG A 176 -3.61 1.16 17.67
CA ARG A 176 -3.81 -0.30 17.68
C ARG A 176 -2.77 -1.03 16.83
N LEU A 177 -2.52 -0.58 15.60
CA LEU A 177 -1.54 -1.19 14.71
C LEU A 177 -0.12 -1.14 15.28
N ALA A 178 0.26 -0.02 15.90
CA ALA A 178 1.58 0.15 16.51
C ALA A 178 1.79 -0.70 17.77
N VAL A 179 0.72 -1.02 18.51
CA VAL A 179 0.79 -1.99 19.61
C VAL A 179 0.97 -3.40 19.08
N GLU A 180 0.26 -3.73 18.01
CA GLU A 180 0.16 -5.10 17.55
C GLU A 180 1.29 -5.51 16.58
N ASN A 181 1.92 -4.59 15.84
CA ASN A 181 2.96 -4.93 14.86
C ASN A 181 4.21 -4.05 15.00
N LYS A 182 5.38 -4.70 15.11
CA LYS A 182 6.67 -4.02 15.31
C LYS A 182 7.12 -3.18 14.12
N ASP A 183 6.83 -3.59 12.89
CA ASP A 183 7.17 -2.80 11.70
C ASP A 183 6.29 -1.54 11.62
N PHE A 184 5.00 -1.67 11.94
CA PHE A 184 4.10 -0.51 12.00
C PHE A 184 4.52 0.47 13.12
N HIS A 185 4.95 -0.05 14.27
CA HIS A 185 5.53 0.78 15.33
C HIS A 185 6.76 1.58 14.84
N GLN A 186 7.64 0.93 14.09
CA GLN A 186 8.82 1.59 13.51
C GLN A 186 8.42 2.64 12.47
N PHE A 187 7.42 2.35 11.64
CA PHE A 187 6.84 3.31 10.71
C PHE A 187 6.32 4.57 11.43
N MET A 188 5.52 4.40 12.49
CA MET A 188 5.02 5.54 13.28
C MET A 188 6.15 6.32 13.99
N THR A 189 7.24 5.63 14.33
CA THR A 189 8.44 6.30 14.85
C THR A 189 9.07 7.22 13.80
N LYS A 190 9.13 6.81 12.53
CA LYS A 190 9.60 7.65 11.43
C LYS A 190 8.68 8.85 11.20
N VAL A 191 7.37 8.63 11.18
CA VAL A 191 6.37 9.71 11.10
C VAL A 191 6.59 10.75 12.21
N ARG A 192 6.78 10.31 13.45
CA ARG A 192 7.08 11.20 14.57
C ARG A 192 8.42 11.94 14.39
N GLN A 193 9.47 11.23 13.97
CA GLN A 193 10.80 11.82 13.75
C GLN A 193 10.73 12.91 12.67
N PHE A 194 10.01 12.66 11.58
CA PHE A 194 9.79 13.65 10.53
C PHE A 194 9.14 14.92 11.08
N PHE A 195 8.12 14.82 11.94
CA PHE A 195 7.53 16.02 12.56
C PHE A 195 8.50 16.80 13.48
N GLN A 196 9.52 16.14 14.02
CA GLN A 196 10.51 16.77 14.89
C GLN A 196 11.66 17.42 14.11
N THR A 197 12.18 16.75 13.08
CA THR A 197 13.38 17.18 12.36
C THR A 197 13.07 17.75 10.98
N GLY A 198 12.07 17.21 10.29
CA GLY A 198 11.78 17.46 8.87
C GLY A 198 12.49 16.48 7.93
N ASP A 199 13.20 15.49 8.47
CA ASP A 199 13.95 14.51 7.68
C ASP A 199 13.17 13.20 7.56
N MET A 200 13.23 12.60 6.36
CA MET A 200 12.50 11.37 5.97
C MET A 200 13.36 10.11 6.09
#